data_AF-A0A355WCQ7-F1
#
_entry.id   AF-A0A355WCQ7-F1
#
_cell.length_a   1.000
_cell.length_b   1.000
_cell.length_c   1.000
_cell.angle_alpha   90.00
_cell.angle_beta   90.00
_cell.angle_gamma   90.00
#
_symmetry.space_group_name_H-M   'P 1'
#
loop_
_entity.id
_entity.type
_entity.pdbx_description
1 polymer ?
#
loop_
_entity_poly.entity_id
_entity_poly.type
_entity_poly.pdbx_seq_one_letter_code
_entity_poly.pdbx_strand_id
1 'polypeptide(L)'
;GLQSEIKSDLYERPTKASVDYFSGKTVKIGEETHTFTVAEATAAYIYLDNNGYVTFDGEITDKYRAAAESGSFAPMRPEIAPYAKGVHKLVQAIFDPSILDEMAGNGHETKVKDNPLNENWKDFRELWERINKRYAYTVEFDSEELIKKSIDAINSELRVARLTYTLTKGEQTGTDFNVESTETKKLDRSQGSSVEYDLIGKIAEGTTLTRRTVATILSGISREKLWLFRENPEEFIAKVVGLINRQKASVVVEHITYTPSAEEPYSQDIFNMSRASDEYAKAFKAKHAIQDYVFTDGTAADSVERRFAKDLDTAKEVVVYAKLPRGPRGFYIPTPVGNYSPDWAISFKKGTVKHIFFIAETKGSMKSTKFGEMTRTDEIEEAKISCAKKLFNEISTSGVKYHEVTSYQNLLEVMETL
;
A
#
# COMPACT_ATOMS: atom_id res chain seq x y z
N GLY A 1 -24.85 7.22 7.26
CA GLY A 1 -26.04 8.00 6.82
C GLY A 1 -25.58 8.90 5.69
N LEU A 2 -26.43 9.24 4.72
CA LEU A 2 -26.04 9.95 3.49
C LEU A 2 -25.17 11.21 3.71
N GLN A 3 -25.26 11.86 4.89
CA GLN A 3 -24.40 12.98 5.30
C GLN A 3 -22.94 12.60 5.64
N SER A 4 -22.65 11.33 5.98
CA SER A 4 -21.28 10.81 6.15
C SER A 4 -20.63 10.41 4.83
N GLU A 5 -21.42 10.01 3.82
CA GLU A 5 -20.94 9.67 2.48
C GLU A 5 -20.58 10.92 1.66
N ILE A 6 -21.36 12.00 1.77
CA ILE A 6 -20.98 13.30 1.18
C ILE A 6 -19.67 13.84 1.78
N LYS A 7 -19.32 13.43 3.01
CA LYS A 7 -18.08 13.84 3.68
C LYS A 7 -16.86 13.00 3.27
N SER A 8 -17.04 11.79 2.72
CA SER A 8 -15.94 10.92 2.29
C SER A 8 -15.46 11.18 0.85
N ASP A 9 -16.31 11.73 -0.02
CA ASP A 9 -15.92 12.16 -1.38
C ASP A 9 -15.11 13.48 -1.42
N LEU A 10 -14.68 13.93 -0.25
CA LEU A 10 -14.09 15.25 0.00
C LEU A 10 -12.60 15.17 0.34
N TYR A 11 -11.99 13.98 0.35
CA TYR A 11 -10.71 13.75 1.01
C TYR A 11 -9.43 14.11 0.24
N GLU A 12 -9.50 14.68 -0.96
CA GLU A 12 -8.35 15.40 -1.55
C GLU A 12 -8.82 16.64 -2.31
N ARG A 13 -9.56 17.54 -1.63
CA ARG A 13 -9.76 18.88 -2.17
C ARG A 13 -8.52 19.74 -1.89
N PRO A 14 -7.80 20.21 -2.91
CA PRO A 14 -6.70 21.14 -2.69
C PRO A 14 -7.26 22.47 -2.19
N THR A 15 -6.96 22.80 -0.95
CA THR A 15 -7.35 24.07 -0.28
C THR A 15 -6.27 25.14 -0.42
N LYS A 16 -5.14 24.79 -1.03
CA LYS A 16 -3.92 25.58 -1.10
C LYS A 16 -3.34 25.51 -2.51
N ALA A 17 -2.78 26.63 -2.96
CA ALA A 17 -1.95 26.65 -4.15
C ALA A 17 -0.58 26.08 -3.80
N SER A 18 -0.07 25.18 -4.63
CA SER A 18 1.26 24.60 -4.51
C SER A 18 1.79 24.22 -5.89
N VAL A 19 3.09 23.96 -6.01
CA VAL A 19 3.67 23.43 -7.25
C VAL A 19 2.99 22.12 -7.66
N ASP A 20 2.79 21.22 -6.70
CA ASP A 20 2.12 19.93 -6.92
C ASP A 20 0.66 20.10 -7.39
N TYR A 21 -0.02 21.16 -6.93
CA TYR A 21 -1.38 21.45 -7.37
C TYR A 21 -1.46 21.82 -8.87
N PHE A 22 -0.49 22.60 -9.37
CA PHE A 22 -0.46 23.03 -10.77
C PHE A 22 0.17 21.98 -11.70
N SER A 23 1.15 21.21 -11.21
CA SER A 23 1.87 20.23 -12.02
C SER A 23 0.92 19.16 -12.59
N GLY A 24 0.99 18.94 -13.90
CA GLY A 24 0.13 17.97 -14.58
C GLY A 24 -1.33 18.39 -14.75
N LYS A 25 -1.73 19.60 -14.31
CA LYS A 25 -3.05 20.16 -14.64
C LYS A 25 -3.09 20.58 -16.11
N THR A 26 -4.25 20.40 -16.72
CA THR A 26 -4.48 20.78 -18.12
C THR A 26 -5.38 22.01 -18.19
N VAL A 27 -5.00 22.99 -19.00
CA VAL A 27 -5.79 24.20 -19.29
C VAL A 27 -6.01 24.33 -20.80
N LYS A 28 -7.14 24.92 -21.19
CA LYS A 28 -7.42 25.26 -22.59
C LYS A 28 -6.88 26.64 -22.94
N ILE A 29 -6.22 26.74 -24.09
CA ILE A 29 -5.69 27.98 -24.66
C ILE A 29 -6.20 28.05 -26.09
N GLY A 30 -7.26 28.83 -26.32
CA GLY A 30 -7.97 28.76 -27.60
C GLY A 30 -8.58 27.37 -27.82
N GLU A 31 -8.19 26.71 -28.92
CA GLU A 31 -8.65 25.35 -29.27
C GLU A 31 -7.73 24.24 -28.75
N GLU A 32 -6.53 24.57 -28.27
CA GLU A 32 -5.53 23.58 -27.82
C GLU A 32 -5.57 23.38 -26.29
N THR A 33 -5.17 22.18 -25.85
CA THR A 33 -5.00 21.86 -24.43
C THR A 33 -3.53 21.76 -24.08
N HIS A 34 -3.11 22.48 -23.04
CA HIS A 34 -1.74 22.46 -22.51
C HIS A 34 -1.72 21.83 -21.13
N THR A 35 -0.76 20.94 -20.89
CA THR A 35 -0.53 20.34 -19.57
C THR A 35 0.70 20.96 -18.94
N PHE A 36 0.55 21.54 -17.76
CA PHE A 36 1.64 22.20 -17.05
C PHE A 36 2.76 21.23 -16.72
N THR A 37 3.96 21.55 -17.18
CA THR A 37 5.20 20.94 -16.71
C THR A 37 5.52 21.40 -15.29
N VAL A 38 6.41 20.68 -14.61
CA VAL A 38 6.87 21.07 -13.26
C VAL A 38 7.46 22.48 -13.26
N ALA A 39 8.22 22.85 -14.30
CA ALA A 39 8.82 24.18 -14.41
C ALA A 39 7.78 25.30 -14.52
N GLU A 40 6.72 25.10 -15.31
CA GLU A 40 5.63 26.07 -15.46
C GLU A 40 4.76 26.14 -14.19
N ALA A 41 4.54 25.02 -13.51
CA ALA A 41 3.87 24.95 -12.22
C ALA A 41 4.65 25.72 -11.13
N THR A 42 5.97 25.57 -11.10
CA THR A 42 6.85 26.35 -10.22
C THR A 42 6.79 27.84 -10.55
N ALA A 43 6.83 28.21 -11.83
CA ALA A 43 6.72 29.60 -12.25
C ALA A 43 5.36 30.23 -11.87
N ALA A 44 4.26 29.47 -11.99
CA ALA A 44 2.92 29.90 -11.57
C ALA A 44 2.84 30.12 -10.05
N TYR A 45 3.40 29.21 -9.24
CA TYR A 45 3.42 29.37 -7.79
C TYR A 45 4.28 30.57 -7.36
N ILE A 46 5.48 30.74 -7.92
CA ILE A 46 6.36 31.89 -7.64
C ILE A 46 5.69 33.22 -8.01
N TYR A 47 4.92 33.25 -9.11
CA TYR A 47 4.14 34.43 -9.48
C TYR A 47 3.10 34.79 -8.41
N LEU A 48 2.39 33.80 -7.86
CA LEU A 48 1.40 34.05 -6.80
C LEU A 48 2.07 34.56 -5.51
N ASP A 49 3.18 33.95 -5.12
CA ASP A 49 3.92 34.29 -3.91
C ASP A 49 4.51 35.71 -3.97
N ASN A 50 5.24 36.02 -5.04
CA ASN A 50 5.87 37.34 -5.23
C ASN A 50 4.87 38.51 -5.25
N ASN A 51 3.62 38.24 -5.64
CA ASN A 51 2.57 39.25 -5.69
C ASN A 51 1.69 39.28 -4.41
N GLY A 52 1.99 38.44 -3.42
CA GLY A 52 1.23 38.35 -2.17
C GLY A 52 -0.20 37.82 -2.38
N TYR A 53 -0.39 37.00 -3.42
CA TYR A 53 -1.67 36.36 -3.73
C TYR A 53 -1.88 35.05 -2.96
N VAL A 54 -0.80 34.49 -2.41
CA VAL A 54 -0.81 33.37 -1.49
C VAL A 54 -0.10 33.72 -0.20
N THR A 55 -0.46 33.07 0.90
CA THR A 55 0.31 33.09 2.15
C THR A 55 1.52 32.15 2.06
N PHE A 56 2.41 32.20 3.04
CA PHE A 56 3.54 31.26 3.17
C PHE A 56 3.09 29.79 3.12
N ASP A 57 1.89 29.50 3.64
CA ASP A 57 1.31 28.17 3.66
C ASP A 57 0.49 27.83 2.40
N GLY A 58 0.51 28.69 1.37
CA GLY A 58 -0.16 28.48 0.08
C GLY A 58 -1.66 28.83 0.06
N GLU A 59 -2.19 29.48 1.10
CA GLU A 59 -3.60 29.87 1.16
C GLU A 59 -3.86 31.14 0.34
N ILE A 60 -4.99 31.19 -0.36
CA ILE A 60 -5.33 32.34 -1.21
C ILE A 60 -5.70 33.57 -0.36
N THR A 61 -5.00 34.68 -0.58
CA THR A 61 -5.18 35.92 0.21
C THR A 61 -6.37 36.75 -0.28
N ASP A 62 -6.87 37.66 0.56
CA ASP A 62 -7.89 38.64 0.16
C ASP A 62 -7.42 39.56 -0.97
N LYS A 63 -6.10 39.80 -1.06
CA LYS A 63 -5.48 40.55 -2.15
C LYS A 63 -5.72 39.87 -3.50
N TYR A 64 -5.63 38.54 -3.55
CA TYR A 64 -5.95 37.80 -4.77
C TYR A 64 -7.43 37.90 -5.14
N ARG A 65 -8.33 37.79 -4.15
CA ARG A 65 -9.78 37.87 -4.36
C ARG A 65 -10.19 39.24 -4.92
N ALA A 66 -9.66 40.32 -4.35
CA ALA A 66 -9.88 41.68 -4.85
C ALA A 66 -9.33 41.88 -6.27
N ALA A 67 -8.17 41.31 -6.60
CA ALA A 67 -7.60 41.36 -7.95
C ALA A 67 -8.45 40.55 -8.95
N ALA A 68 -9.03 39.43 -8.52
CA ALA A 68 -9.93 38.60 -9.32
C ALA A 68 -11.25 39.30 -9.66
N GLU A 69 -11.83 40.02 -8.70
CA GLU A 69 -13.07 40.79 -8.91
C GLU A 69 -12.88 42.00 -9.82
N SER A 70 -11.74 42.69 -9.68
CA SER A 70 -11.44 43.91 -10.44
C SER A 70 -10.69 43.67 -11.76
N GLY A 71 -10.23 42.43 -12.01
CA GLY A 71 -9.39 42.08 -13.16
C GLY A 71 -7.99 42.69 -13.13
N SER A 72 -7.51 43.14 -11.97
CA SER A 72 -6.26 43.89 -11.79
C SER A 72 -5.07 43.00 -11.41
N PHE A 73 -4.89 41.89 -12.12
CA PHE A 73 -3.78 40.98 -11.87
C PHE A 73 -2.43 41.57 -12.30
N ALA A 74 -1.38 41.27 -11.53
CA ALA A 74 -0.01 41.59 -11.91
C ALA A 74 0.39 40.87 -13.22
N PRO A 75 1.27 41.46 -14.05
CA PRO A 75 1.72 40.80 -15.27
C PRO A 75 2.52 39.54 -14.94
N MET A 76 2.22 38.46 -15.66
CA MET A 76 2.97 37.21 -15.60
C MET A 76 4.26 37.30 -16.42
N ARG A 77 5.27 36.50 -16.05
CA ARG A 77 6.53 36.38 -16.82
C ARG A 77 6.27 35.73 -18.19
N PRO A 78 7.11 35.97 -19.21
CA PRO A 78 6.88 35.47 -20.58
C PRO A 78 6.63 33.97 -20.68
N GLU A 79 7.22 33.19 -19.78
CA GLU A 79 7.16 31.72 -19.77
C GLU A 79 5.77 31.18 -19.41
N ILE A 80 4.96 31.95 -18.65
CA ILE A 80 3.60 31.55 -18.24
C ILE A 80 2.51 32.55 -18.69
N ALA A 81 2.89 33.68 -19.28
CA ALA A 81 1.97 34.67 -19.80
C ALA A 81 0.92 34.09 -20.80
N PRO A 82 1.27 33.14 -21.69
CA PRO A 82 0.27 32.48 -22.55
C PRO A 82 -0.79 31.70 -21.77
N TYR A 83 -0.50 31.31 -20.53
CA TYR A 83 -1.32 30.46 -19.69
C TYR A 83 -2.08 31.23 -18.60
N ALA A 84 -1.97 32.56 -18.58
CA ALA A 84 -2.43 33.39 -17.46
C ALA A 84 -3.90 33.17 -17.08
N LYS A 85 -4.78 33.08 -18.08
CA LYS A 85 -6.21 32.81 -17.87
C LYS A 85 -6.45 31.43 -17.25
N GLY A 86 -5.68 30.42 -17.66
CA GLY A 86 -5.76 29.05 -17.13
C GLY A 86 -5.25 28.96 -15.70
N VAL A 87 -4.12 29.61 -15.40
CA VAL A 87 -3.56 29.69 -14.03
C VAL A 87 -4.56 30.34 -13.08
N HIS A 88 -5.12 31.50 -13.45
CA HIS A 88 -6.08 32.20 -12.59
C HIS A 88 -7.39 31.42 -12.38
N LYS A 89 -7.86 30.68 -13.40
CA LYS A 89 -9.00 29.77 -13.25
C LYS A 89 -8.72 28.62 -12.27
N LEU A 90 -7.55 28.00 -12.34
CA LEU A 90 -7.14 26.97 -11.38
C LEU A 90 -7.06 27.53 -9.95
N VAL A 91 -6.49 28.72 -9.77
CA VAL A 91 -6.42 29.36 -8.44
C VAL A 91 -7.82 29.69 -7.91
N GLN A 92 -8.72 30.19 -8.75
CA GLN A 92 -10.11 30.46 -8.38
C GLN A 92 -10.85 29.17 -7.97
N ALA A 93 -10.58 28.06 -8.65
CA ALA A 93 -11.17 26.75 -8.33
C ALA A 93 -10.79 26.20 -6.94
N ILE A 94 -9.73 26.72 -6.30
CA ILE A 94 -9.36 26.37 -4.91
C ILE A 94 -10.42 26.85 -3.91
N PHE A 95 -11.14 27.94 -4.21
CA PHE A 95 -12.11 28.54 -3.29
C PHE A 95 -13.51 28.77 -3.89
N ASP A 96 -13.68 28.67 -5.20
CA ASP A 96 -14.97 28.68 -5.89
C ASP A 96 -15.05 27.52 -6.89
N PRO A 97 -15.69 26.39 -6.50
CA PRO A 97 -15.78 25.20 -7.31
C PRO A 97 -16.57 25.37 -8.61
N SER A 98 -17.49 26.35 -8.68
CA SER A 98 -18.35 26.56 -9.85
C SER A 98 -17.56 27.00 -11.09
N ILE A 99 -16.35 27.52 -10.89
CA ILE A 99 -15.42 27.92 -11.96
C ILE A 99 -14.91 26.72 -12.78
N LEU A 100 -14.92 25.52 -12.20
CA LEU A 100 -14.57 24.27 -12.90
C LEU A 100 -15.66 23.81 -13.87
N ASP A 101 -16.92 24.20 -13.65
CA ASP A 101 -18.04 23.84 -14.53
C ASP A 101 -17.88 24.49 -15.92
N GLU A 102 -17.30 25.70 -15.98
CA GLU A 102 -16.97 26.35 -17.25
C GLU A 102 -15.74 25.78 -17.97
N MET A 103 -14.88 25.05 -17.25
CA MET A 103 -13.69 24.38 -17.83
C MET A 103 -14.02 23.00 -18.39
N ALA A 104 -15.21 22.47 -18.09
CA ALA A 104 -15.70 21.18 -18.56
C ALA A 104 -16.11 21.25 -20.04
N GLY A 105 -15.11 21.34 -20.93
CA GLY A 105 -15.28 20.86 -22.29
C GLY A 105 -15.44 19.35 -22.27
N ASN A 106 -16.69 18.87 -22.20
CA ASN A 106 -17.12 17.49 -22.31
C ASN A 106 -16.07 16.44 -21.89
N GLY A 107 -15.70 16.46 -20.61
CA GLY A 107 -14.84 15.46 -19.95
C GLY A 107 -15.64 14.32 -19.31
N HIS A 108 -16.89 14.12 -19.73
CA HIS A 108 -17.79 13.10 -19.20
C HIS A 108 -17.45 11.69 -19.70
N GLU A 109 -16.16 11.38 -19.80
CA GLU A 109 -15.63 10.03 -19.89
C GLU A 109 -14.31 9.89 -19.11
N THR A 110 -14.25 10.27 -17.83
CA THR A 110 -13.69 9.30 -16.88
C THR A 110 -14.71 8.17 -16.77
N LYS A 111 -14.83 7.39 -17.86
CA LYS A 111 -15.54 6.11 -17.85
C LYS A 111 -14.73 5.24 -16.92
N VAL A 112 -15.06 5.28 -15.63
CA VAL A 112 -14.91 4.14 -14.76
C VAL A 112 -15.54 2.99 -15.54
N LYS A 113 -14.69 2.11 -16.06
CA LYS A 113 -15.17 0.94 -16.79
C LYS A 113 -15.45 -0.10 -15.73
N ASP A 114 -16.48 -0.89 -15.99
CA ASP A 114 -16.70 -2.11 -15.24
C ASP A 114 -15.89 -3.23 -15.87
N ASN A 115 -15.46 -4.18 -15.04
CA ASN A 115 -14.84 -5.43 -15.47
C ASN A 115 -15.70 -6.58 -14.92
N PRO A 116 -16.94 -6.77 -15.43
CA PRO A 116 -17.82 -7.79 -14.89
C PRO A 116 -17.25 -9.19 -15.10
N LEU A 117 -17.78 -10.14 -14.34
CA LEU A 117 -17.52 -11.56 -14.58
C LEU A 117 -18.00 -11.94 -16.00
N ASN A 118 -17.15 -12.67 -16.73
CA ASN A 118 -17.44 -13.12 -18.09
C ASN A 118 -17.91 -14.59 -18.11
N GLU A 119 -18.00 -15.18 -19.30
CA GLU A 119 -18.51 -16.55 -19.47
C GLU A 119 -17.67 -17.64 -18.78
N ASN A 120 -16.40 -17.37 -18.49
CA ASN A 120 -15.50 -18.32 -17.82
C ASN A 120 -15.89 -18.55 -16.35
N TRP A 121 -16.73 -17.68 -15.76
CA TRP A 121 -17.24 -17.88 -14.41
C TRP A 121 -17.93 -19.25 -14.22
N LYS A 122 -18.57 -19.78 -15.27
CA LYS A 122 -19.23 -21.10 -15.22
C LYS A 122 -18.25 -22.22 -14.86
N ASP A 123 -17.02 -22.13 -15.35
CA ASP A 123 -15.96 -23.13 -15.16
C ASP A 123 -15.20 -22.87 -13.85
N PHE A 124 -15.30 -21.66 -13.28
CA PHE A 124 -14.68 -21.29 -12.02
C PHE A 124 -15.56 -21.57 -10.78
N ARG A 125 -16.87 -21.74 -10.97
CA ARG A 125 -17.84 -21.87 -9.87
C ARG A 125 -17.50 -22.97 -8.87
N GLU A 126 -17.07 -24.13 -9.35
CA GLU A 126 -16.71 -25.26 -8.48
C GLU A 126 -15.52 -24.93 -7.58
N LEU A 127 -14.50 -24.24 -8.14
CA LEU A 127 -13.36 -23.75 -7.35
C LEU A 127 -13.85 -22.73 -6.32
N TRP A 128 -14.68 -21.79 -6.74
CA TRP A 128 -15.18 -20.73 -5.88
C TRP A 128 -15.92 -21.27 -4.66
N GLU A 129 -16.86 -22.20 -4.83
CA GLU A 129 -17.61 -22.83 -3.73
C GLU A 129 -16.72 -23.58 -2.73
N ARG A 130 -15.54 -24.02 -3.18
CA ARG A 130 -14.55 -24.69 -2.32
C ARG A 130 -13.74 -23.72 -1.47
N ILE A 131 -13.45 -22.51 -1.97
CA ILE A 131 -12.56 -21.53 -1.32
C ILE A 131 -13.26 -20.34 -0.70
N ASN A 132 -14.50 -20.02 -1.09
CA ASN A 132 -15.20 -18.80 -0.68
C ASN A 132 -15.66 -18.77 0.78
N LYS A 133 -15.36 -19.81 1.57
CA LYS A 133 -15.72 -19.88 2.98
C LYS A 133 -14.88 -18.89 3.78
N ARG A 134 -15.52 -18.21 4.72
CA ARG A 134 -14.81 -17.45 5.75
C ARG A 134 -14.35 -18.41 6.83
N TYR A 135 -13.17 -18.16 7.36
CA TYR A 135 -12.59 -19.00 8.40
C TYR A 135 -12.38 -18.20 9.68
N ALA A 136 -12.62 -18.84 10.81
CA ALA A 136 -12.10 -18.41 12.10
C ALA A 136 -10.91 -19.30 12.44
N TYR A 137 -9.94 -18.76 13.18
CA TYR A 137 -8.82 -19.55 13.69
C TYR A 137 -8.88 -19.67 15.20
N THR A 138 -8.35 -20.78 15.70
CA THR A 138 -7.99 -20.93 17.11
C THR A 138 -6.52 -21.30 17.18
N VAL A 139 -5.78 -20.63 18.07
CA VAL A 139 -4.38 -20.94 18.36
C VAL A 139 -4.28 -21.34 19.82
N GLU A 140 -3.74 -22.51 20.06
CA GLU A 140 -3.26 -22.90 21.37
C GLU A 140 -1.75 -22.63 21.41
N PHE A 141 -1.27 -21.82 22.36
CA PHE A 141 0.17 -21.56 22.49
C PHE A 141 0.56 -21.40 23.95
N ASP A 142 1.79 -21.80 24.26
CA ASP A 142 2.38 -21.57 25.57
C ASP A 142 2.85 -20.11 25.68
N SER A 143 2.24 -19.38 26.61
CA SER A 143 2.60 -17.98 26.88
C SER A 143 4.01 -17.86 27.48
N GLU A 144 4.46 -18.83 28.26
CA GLU A 144 5.81 -18.82 28.84
C GLU A 144 6.86 -19.04 27.76
N GLU A 145 6.59 -19.94 26.81
CA GLU A 145 7.45 -20.16 25.66
C GLU A 145 7.60 -18.89 24.81
N LEU A 146 6.48 -18.21 24.48
CA LEU A 146 6.51 -16.96 23.72
C LEU A 146 7.32 -15.87 24.44
N ILE A 147 7.13 -15.73 25.76
CA ILE A 147 7.88 -14.76 26.58
C ILE A 147 9.38 -15.06 26.50
N LYS A 148 9.78 -16.33 26.71
CA LYS A 148 11.18 -16.75 26.68
C LYS A 148 11.83 -16.49 25.32
N LYS A 149 11.20 -16.97 24.23
CA LYS A 149 11.67 -16.74 22.86
C LYS A 149 11.79 -15.25 22.52
N SER A 150 10.83 -14.44 22.97
CA SER A 150 10.85 -12.98 22.76
C SER A 150 12.02 -12.32 23.49
N ILE A 151 12.27 -12.68 24.75
CA ILE A 151 13.41 -12.17 25.53
C ILE A 151 14.73 -12.52 24.85
N ASP A 152 14.89 -13.79 24.45
CA ASP A 152 16.11 -14.28 23.82
C ASP A 152 16.39 -13.53 22.50
N ALA A 153 15.37 -13.38 21.65
CA ALA A 153 15.47 -12.63 20.39
C ALA A 153 15.80 -11.15 20.59
N ILE A 154 15.17 -10.49 21.57
CA ILE A 154 15.49 -9.08 21.88
C ILE A 154 16.93 -8.93 22.36
N ASN A 155 17.40 -9.86 23.21
CA ASN A 155 18.77 -9.83 23.72
C ASN A 155 19.83 -10.07 22.66
N SER A 156 19.60 -10.99 21.73
CA SER A 156 20.57 -11.28 20.66
C SER A 156 20.55 -10.22 19.55
N GLU A 157 19.36 -9.81 19.11
CA GLU A 157 19.20 -9.12 17.82
C GLU A 157 18.97 -7.62 17.93
N LEU A 158 18.35 -7.11 19.00
CA LEU A 158 17.96 -5.70 19.04
C LEU A 158 19.17 -4.76 18.85
N ARG A 159 19.10 -3.93 17.80
CA ARG A 159 20.03 -2.84 17.52
C ARG A 159 19.23 -1.58 17.28
N VAL A 160 19.60 -0.47 17.91
CA VAL A 160 18.90 0.82 17.79
C VAL A 160 19.92 1.87 17.39
N ALA A 161 19.64 2.62 16.32
CA ALA A 161 20.54 3.66 15.86
C ALA A 161 20.40 4.89 16.76
N ARG A 162 21.53 5.56 17.01
CA ARG A 162 21.49 6.88 17.65
C ARG A 162 20.94 7.91 16.66
N LEU A 163 20.09 8.82 17.16
CA LEU A 163 19.64 9.95 16.36
C LEU A 163 20.84 10.80 15.93
N THR A 164 20.86 11.16 14.64
CA THR A 164 21.88 12.03 14.05
C THR A 164 21.19 13.16 13.31
N TYR A 165 21.86 14.32 13.23
CA TYR A 165 21.42 15.43 12.40
C TYR A 165 22.61 15.90 11.56
N THR A 166 22.31 16.39 10.35
CA THR A 166 23.30 16.95 9.46
C THR A 166 23.14 18.46 9.44
N LEU A 167 24.16 19.17 9.89
CA LEU A 167 24.24 20.62 9.85
C LEU A 167 24.93 21.04 8.56
N THR A 168 24.19 21.64 7.64
CA THR A 168 24.73 22.27 6.43
C THR A 168 24.78 23.77 6.65
N LYS A 169 25.98 24.35 6.57
CA LYS A 169 26.19 25.80 6.57
C LYS A 169 26.56 26.25 5.18
N GLY A 170 26.02 27.38 4.76
CA GLY A 170 26.30 27.98 3.47
C GLY A 170 25.96 29.45 3.46
N GLU A 171 26.50 30.15 2.48
CA GLU A 171 26.24 31.56 2.23
C GLU A 171 25.35 31.69 1.00
N GLN A 172 24.30 32.52 1.10
CA GLN A 172 23.45 32.83 -0.04
C GLN A 172 23.95 34.11 -0.71
N THR A 173 24.34 34.01 -1.98
CA THR A 173 24.71 35.14 -2.81
C THR A 173 23.74 35.25 -3.99
N GLY A 174 22.83 36.21 -3.92
CA GLY A 174 21.73 36.32 -4.88
C GLY A 174 20.72 35.17 -4.71
N THR A 175 20.51 34.38 -5.78
CA THR A 175 19.62 33.20 -5.78
C THR A 175 20.35 31.89 -5.49
N ASP A 176 21.69 31.90 -5.44
CA ASP A 176 22.48 30.69 -5.25
C ASP A 176 22.84 30.51 -3.76
N PHE A 177 22.60 29.30 -3.24
CA PHE A 177 23.04 28.89 -1.92
C PHE A 177 24.33 28.09 -2.03
N ASN A 178 25.44 28.70 -1.67
CA ASN A 178 26.76 28.07 -1.70
C ASN A 178 27.03 27.37 -0.38
N VAL A 179 27.07 26.04 -0.40
CA VAL A 179 27.38 25.22 0.78
C VAL A 179 28.86 25.39 1.14
N GLU A 180 29.14 25.91 2.33
CA GLU A 180 30.49 26.05 2.88
C GLU A 180 30.96 24.79 3.60
N SER A 181 30.07 24.15 4.37
CA SER A 181 30.39 22.94 5.11
C SER A 181 29.16 22.12 5.45
N THR A 182 29.36 20.80 5.52
CA THR A 182 28.35 19.84 5.99
C THR A 182 28.99 18.99 7.09
N GLU A 183 28.35 18.93 8.25
CA GLU A 183 28.81 18.13 9.39
C GLU A 183 27.66 17.28 9.93
N THR A 184 27.85 15.96 10.02
CA THR A 184 26.90 15.06 10.69
C THR A 184 27.26 14.94 12.16
N LYS A 185 26.34 15.36 13.03
CA LYS A 185 26.48 15.28 14.49
C LYS A 185 25.54 14.23 15.06
N LYS A 186 26.00 13.57 16.11
CA LYS A 186 25.13 12.74 16.95
C LYS A 186 24.31 13.68 17.83
N LEU A 187 23.03 13.38 17.96
CA LEU A 187 22.15 14.12 18.86
C LEU A 187 22.40 13.61 20.28
N ASP A 188 23.34 14.24 20.99
CA ASP A 188 23.49 14.02 22.42
C ASP A 188 22.26 14.61 23.11
N ARG A 189 21.39 13.74 23.62
CA ARG A 189 20.29 14.12 24.51
C ARG A 189 20.86 14.56 25.85
N SER A 190 21.48 15.75 25.90
CA SER A 190 22.03 16.34 27.12
C SER A 190 20.96 16.92 28.05
N GLN A 191 19.71 17.02 27.60
CA GLN A 191 18.56 17.28 28.46
C GLN A 191 17.38 16.39 28.06
N GLY A 192 16.77 15.77 29.07
CA GLY A 192 15.69 14.81 28.92
C GLY A 192 14.57 15.39 28.07
N SER A 193 14.28 14.71 26.96
CA SER A 193 13.04 14.92 26.24
C SER A 193 11.90 14.73 27.24
N SER A 194 11.13 15.78 27.47
CA SER A 194 9.98 15.80 28.38
C SER A 194 8.77 15.03 27.84
N VAL A 195 8.95 14.25 26.77
CA VAL A 195 7.90 13.44 26.17
C VAL A 195 7.80 12.15 26.97
N GLU A 196 6.71 12.01 27.70
CA GLU A 196 6.37 10.75 28.36
C GLU A 196 5.99 9.71 27.31
N TYR A 197 6.60 8.54 27.41
CA TYR A 197 6.35 7.41 26.52
C TYR A 197 5.64 6.30 27.29
N ASP A 198 4.44 5.91 26.83
CA ASP A 198 3.83 4.65 27.26
C ASP A 198 4.48 3.47 26.52
N LEU A 199 5.71 3.13 26.93
CA LEU A 199 6.49 2.04 26.33
C LEU A 199 5.71 0.72 26.30
N ILE A 200 5.08 0.37 27.42
CA ILE A 200 4.30 -0.87 27.55
C ILE A 200 3.08 -0.81 26.65
N GLY A 201 2.35 0.31 26.65
CA GLY A 201 1.15 0.46 25.82
C GLY A 201 1.45 0.41 24.34
N LYS A 202 2.50 1.09 23.87
CA LYS A 202 2.88 1.10 22.46
C LYS A 202 3.35 -0.27 21.97
N ILE A 203 4.09 -1.01 22.80
CA ILE A 203 4.47 -2.38 22.46
C ILE A 203 3.24 -3.31 22.50
N ALA A 204 2.37 -3.18 23.50
CA ALA A 204 1.14 -3.97 23.60
C ALA A 204 0.21 -3.74 22.40
N GLU A 205 0.00 -2.48 22.00
CA GLU A 205 -0.75 -2.09 20.81
C GLU A 205 -0.16 -2.74 19.54
N GLY A 206 1.14 -2.59 19.31
CA GLY A 206 1.81 -3.12 18.12
C GLY A 206 1.91 -4.65 18.07
N THR A 207 1.83 -5.34 19.21
CA THR A 207 1.95 -6.81 19.30
C THR A 207 0.64 -7.54 19.54
N THR A 208 -0.43 -6.79 19.82
CA THR A 208 -1.73 -7.29 20.30
C THR A 208 -1.61 -8.21 21.54
N LEU A 209 -0.59 -7.99 22.36
CA LEU A 209 -0.40 -8.70 23.63
C LEU A 209 -0.95 -7.90 24.80
N THR A 210 -1.20 -8.58 25.93
CA THR A 210 -1.59 -7.88 27.16
C THR A 210 -0.42 -7.05 27.70
N ARG A 211 -0.72 -5.92 28.35
CA ARG A 211 0.27 -5.09 29.05
C ARG A 211 1.10 -5.91 30.05
N ARG A 212 0.46 -6.90 30.71
CA ARG A 212 1.13 -7.81 31.66
C ARG A 212 2.21 -8.64 30.96
N THR A 213 1.88 -9.27 29.84
CA THR A 213 2.83 -10.06 29.04
C THR A 213 4.00 -9.20 28.55
N VAL A 214 3.71 -8.01 28.03
CA VAL A 214 4.74 -7.06 27.57
C VAL A 214 5.65 -6.63 28.72
N ALA A 215 5.09 -6.34 29.90
CA ALA A 215 5.87 -6.01 31.08
C ALA A 215 6.81 -7.15 31.48
N THR A 216 6.34 -8.41 31.43
CA THR A 216 7.16 -9.60 31.72
C THR A 216 8.29 -9.77 30.70
N ILE A 217 8.04 -9.53 29.41
CA ILE A 217 9.08 -9.57 28.38
C ILE A 217 10.14 -8.49 28.67
N LEU A 218 9.70 -7.24 28.87
CA LEU A 218 10.62 -6.12 29.13
C LEU A 218 11.39 -6.23 30.44
N SER A 219 10.85 -6.91 31.45
CA SER A 219 11.59 -7.18 32.69
C SER A 219 12.62 -8.30 32.54
N GLY A 220 12.47 -9.18 31.55
CA GLY A 220 13.39 -10.27 31.26
C GLY A 220 14.54 -9.91 30.30
N ILE A 221 14.46 -8.80 29.57
CA ILE A 221 15.57 -8.37 28.70
C ILE A 221 16.74 -7.80 29.50
N SER A 222 17.93 -7.90 28.94
CA SER A 222 19.15 -7.36 29.56
C SER A 222 19.10 -5.84 29.70
N ARG A 223 19.73 -5.34 30.76
CA ARG A 223 19.76 -3.90 31.08
C ARG A 223 20.36 -3.06 29.95
N GLU A 224 21.37 -3.59 29.27
CA GLU A 224 22.03 -2.93 28.15
C GLU A 224 21.06 -2.76 26.96
N LYS A 225 20.26 -3.78 26.64
CA LYS A 225 19.21 -3.65 25.62
C LYS A 225 18.15 -2.65 26.03
N LEU A 226 17.69 -2.70 27.28
CA LEU A 226 16.68 -1.75 27.77
C LEU A 226 17.17 -0.29 27.68
N TRP A 227 18.47 -0.03 27.86
CA TRP A 227 19.04 1.31 27.71
C TRP A 227 18.99 1.88 26.29
N LEU A 228 18.91 1.02 25.26
CA LEU A 228 18.75 1.47 23.87
C LEU A 228 17.46 2.27 23.66
N PHE A 229 16.45 2.10 24.51
CA PHE A 229 15.25 2.93 24.49
C PHE A 229 15.56 4.42 24.67
N ARG A 230 16.60 4.78 25.45
CA ARG A 230 16.97 6.18 25.69
C ARG A 230 17.60 6.83 24.45
N GLU A 231 18.26 6.02 23.63
CA GLU A 231 18.99 6.42 22.43
C GLU A 231 18.04 6.81 21.29
N ASN A 232 17.01 5.98 21.05
CA ASN A 232 15.95 6.26 20.08
C ASN A 232 14.66 5.50 20.46
N PRO A 233 13.74 6.14 21.22
CA PRO A 233 12.51 5.52 21.71
C PRO A 233 11.62 4.92 20.62
N GLU A 234 11.40 5.65 19.53
CA GLU A 234 10.51 5.23 18.42
C GLU A 234 11.06 3.98 17.73
N GLU A 235 12.36 4.00 17.39
CA GLU A 235 13.00 2.87 16.74
C GLU A 235 13.09 1.66 17.67
N PHE A 236 13.36 1.87 18.96
CA PHE A 236 13.33 0.81 19.97
C PHE A 236 11.95 0.13 20.02
N ILE A 237 10.87 0.92 20.19
CA ILE A 237 9.50 0.42 20.26
C ILE A 237 9.19 -0.35 18.98
N ALA A 238 9.44 0.27 17.82
CA ALA A 238 9.20 -0.37 16.55
C ALA A 238 9.92 -1.71 16.49
N LYS A 239 11.22 -1.77 16.72
CA LYS A 239 12.03 -3.00 16.58
C LYS A 239 11.63 -4.10 17.57
N VAL A 240 11.35 -3.75 18.83
CA VAL A 240 10.85 -4.70 19.84
C VAL A 240 9.50 -5.29 19.43
N VAL A 241 8.56 -4.47 18.95
CA VAL A 241 7.28 -4.95 18.39
C VAL A 241 7.51 -5.97 17.27
N GLY A 242 8.51 -5.73 16.42
CA GLY A 242 8.86 -6.61 15.31
C GLY A 242 9.35 -7.97 15.77
N LEU A 243 10.32 -7.96 16.69
CA LEU A 243 10.91 -9.17 17.24
C LEU A 243 9.85 -10.01 17.95
N ILE A 244 8.98 -9.40 18.77
CA ILE A 244 7.88 -10.11 19.44
C ILE A 244 6.89 -10.69 18.43
N ASN A 245 6.46 -9.91 17.43
CA ASN A 245 5.52 -10.41 16.43
C ASN A 245 6.09 -11.56 15.59
N ARG A 246 7.40 -11.56 15.32
CA ARG A 246 8.08 -12.68 14.68
C ARG A 246 8.04 -13.95 15.52
N GLN A 247 8.38 -13.85 16.81
CA GLN A 247 8.30 -15.00 17.71
C GLN A 247 6.86 -15.50 17.87
N LYS A 248 5.88 -14.58 17.93
CA LYS A 248 4.46 -14.90 17.89
C LYS A 248 4.10 -15.67 16.62
N ALA A 249 4.58 -15.22 15.46
CA ALA A 249 4.32 -15.87 14.17
C ALA A 249 4.81 -17.33 14.14
N SER A 250 6.05 -17.56 14.61
CA SER A 250 6.65 -18.90 14.67
C SER A 250 5.86 -19.86 15.56
N VAL A 251 5.51 -19.44 16.78
CA VAL A 251 4.76 -20.30 17.73
C VAL A 251 3.34 -20.56 17.25
N VAL A 252 2.72 -19.58 16.59
CA VAL A 252 1.34 -19.66 16.11
C VAL A 252 1.17 -20.69 14.99
N VAL A 253 2.05 -20.69 13.99
CA VAL A 253 1.85 -21.48 12.75
C VAL A 253 1.77 -22.97 13.07
N GLU A 254 2.52 -23.46 14.05
CA GLU A 254 2.56 -24.87 14.43
C GLU A 254 1.25 -25.35 15.08
N HIS A 255 0.54 -24.48 15.81
CA HIS A 255 -0.64 -24.86 16.59
C HIS A 255 -1.95 -24.18 16.15
N ILE A 256 -1.92 -23.42 15.05
CA ILE A 256 -3.15 -22.85 14.49
C ILE A 256 -4.05 -23.95 13.91
N THR A 257 -5.34 -23.84 14.21
CA THR A 257 -6.42 -24.60 13.61
C THR A 257 -7.43 -23.64 13.01
N TYR A 258 -8.10 -24.07 11.94
CA TYR A 258 -9.09 -23.28 11.24
C TYR A 258 -10.43 -24.01 11.21
N THR A 259 -11.49 -23.27 11.43
CA THR A 259 -12.88 -23.74 11.27
C THR A 259 -13.64 -22.76 10.39
N PRO A 260 -14.60 -23.24 9.57
CA PRO A 260 -15.51 -22.33 8.89
C PRO A 260 -16.20 -21.41 9.90
N SER A 261 -16.17 -20.11 9.64
CA SER A 261 -16.87 -19.10 10.42
C SER A 261 -18.38 -19.24 10.24
N ALA A 262 -19.15 -18.71 11.19
CA ALA A 262 -20.59 -18.53 11.04
C ALA A 262 -20.96 -17.35 10.10
N GLU A 263 -19.97 -16.56 9.69
CA GLU A 263 -20.17 -15.50 8.68
C GLU A 263 -20.51 -16.09 7.31
N GLU A 264 -21.34 -15.35 6.55
CA GLU A 264 -21.66 -15.70 5.18
C GLU A 264 -20.40 -15.83 4.31
N PRO A 265 -20.33 -16.85 3.43
CA PRO A 265 -19.24 -16.98 2.46
C PRO A 265 -19.06 -15.71 1.62
N TYR A 266 -17.85 -15.50 1.10
CA TYR A 266 -17.59 -14.45 0.13
C TYR A 266 -18.52 -14.59 -1.08
N SER A 267 -19.22 -13.50 -1.43
CA SER A 267 -19.99 -13.42 -2.67
C SER A 267 -19.06 -13.19 -3.85
N GLN A 268 -19.55 -13.45 -5.06
CA GLN A 268 -18.83 -13.14 -6.30
C GLN A 268 -18.61 -11.63 -6.51
N ASP A 269 -19.30 -10.77 -5.75
CA ASP A 269 -19.22 -9.31 -5.88
C ASP A 269 -17.85 -8.77 -5.47
N ILE A 270 -17.02 -9.56 -4.78
CA ILE A 270 -15.63 -9.18 -4.49
C ILE A 270 -14.85 -8.87 -5.78
N PHE A 271 -15.22 -9.50 -6.91
CA PHE A 271 -14.57 -9.29 -8.21
C PHE A 271 -15.09 -8.04 -8.93
N ASN A 272 -16.25 -7.49 -8.51
CA ASN A 272 -16.87 -6.30 -9.09
C ASN A 272 -16.20 -5.02 -8.54
N MET A 273 -14.92 -4.84 -8.85
CA MET A 273 -14.16 -3.64 -8.52
C MET A 273 -14.09 -2.72 -9.73
N SER A 274 -14.74 -1.57 -9.62
CA SER A 274 -14.60 -0.47 -10.57
C SER A 274 -13.20 0.11 -10.52
N ARG A 275 -12.62 0.39 -11.70
CA ARG A 275 -11.24 0.89 -11.87
C ARG A 275 -11.22 2.13 -12.76
N ALA A 276 -10.22 2.98 -12.58
CA ALA A 276 -10.06 4.17 -13.41
C ALA A 276 -9.69 3.79 -14.85
N SER A 277 -10.08 4.60 -15.83
CA SER A 277 -9.93 4.27 -17.25
C SER A 277 -8.47 4.07 -17.69
N ASP A 278 -7.52 4.75 -17.05
CA ASP A 278 -6.09 4.65 -17.29
C ASP A 278 -5.48 3.35 -16.71
N GLU A 279 -6.07 2.79 -15.67
CA GLU A 279 -5.68 1.47 -15.13
C GLU A 279 -5.99 0.36 -16.15
N TYR A 280 -7.08 0.46 -16.91
CA TYR A 280 -7.42 -0.50 -17.97
C TYR A 280 -6.40 -0.53 -19.10
N ALA A 281 -5.76 0.61 -19.41
CA ALA A 281 -4.70 0.66 -20.42
C ALA A 281 -3.46 -0.15 -19.98
N LYS A 282 -3.26 -0.29 -18.67
CA LYS A 282 -2.17 -1.07 -18.07
C LYS A 282 -2.57 -2.52 -17.79
N ALA A 283 -3.86 -2.85 -17.79
CA ALA A 283 -4.34 -4.20 -17.53
C ALA A 283 -3.94 -5.21 -18.62
N PHE A 284 -3.91 -6.49 -18.26
CA PHE A 284 -3.74 -7.60 -19.21
C PHE A 284 -5.10 -8.03 -19.74
N LYS A 285 -5.32 -7.95 -21.05
CA LYS A 285 -6.53 -8.49 -21.68
C LYS A 285 -6.42 -10.01 -21.76
N ALA A 286 -7.19 -10.72 -20.95
CA ALA A 286 -7.13 -12.16 -20.78
C ALA A 286 -8.26 -12.87 -21.55
N LYS A 287 -8.08 -14.16 -21.80
CA LYS A 287 -9.04 -15.06 -22.46
C LYS A 287 -9.57 -16.15 -21.53
N HIS A 288 -8.75 -16.68 -20.65
CA HIS A 288 -9.09 -17.75 -19.69
C HIS A 288 -9.38 -17.20 -18.29
N ALA A 289 -9.23 -15.89 -18.04
CA ALA A 289 -9.60 -15.31 -16.77
C ALA A 289 -11.12 -15.16 -16.62
N ILE A 290 -11.61 -15.14 -15.38
CA ILE A 290 -13.04 -14.87 -15.06
C ILE A 290 -13.50 -13.44 -15.40
N GLN A 291 -12.57 -12.55 -15.76
CA GLN A 291 -12.81 -11.18 -16.17
C GLN A 291 -11.93 -10.88 -17.39
N ASP A 292 -12.39 -9.99 -18.28
CA ASP A 292 -11.68 -9.68 -19.54
C ASP A 292 -10.35 -8.96 -19.31
N TYR A 293 -10.22 -8.25 -18.20
CA TYR A 293 -9.02 -7.52 -17.81
C TYR A 293 -8.48 -8.02 -16.47
N VAL A 294 -7.21 -8.40 -16.44
CA VAL A 294 -6.48 -8.79 -15.23
C VAL A 294 -5.53 -7.66 -14.85
N PHE A 295 -5.69 -7.13 -13.65
CA PHE A 295 -4.85 -6.07 -13.10
C PHE A 295 -3.71 -6.70 -12.31
N THR A 296 -2.48 -6.45 -12.73
CA THR A 296 -1.28 -7.01 -12.08
C THR A 296 -0.53 -5.94 -11.31
N ASP A 297 0.05 -6.31 -10.17
CA ASP A 297 0.85 -5.42 -9.35
C ASP A 297 2.20 -5.14 -10.04
N GLY A 298 2.69 -3.91 -9.85
CA GLY A 298 3.98 -3.43 -10.38
C GLY A 298 3.86 -2.35 -11.46
N THR A 299 4.86 -1.47 -11.51
CA THR A 299 4.94 -0.36 -12.47
C THR A 299 5.61 -0.73 -13.78
N ALA A 300 6.28 -1.88 -13.83
CA ALA A 300 6.95 -2.38 -15.01
C ALA A 300 5.95 -3.05 -15.96
N ALA A 301 6.09 -2.80 -17.26
CA ALA A 301 5.29 -3.43 -18.31
C ALA A 301 5.41 -4.98 -18.32
N ASP A 302 6.44 -5.53 -17.68
CA ASP A 302 6.68 -6.95 -17.54
C ASP A 302 7.01 -7.33 -16.08
N SER A 303 6.09 -7.01 -15.18
CA SER A 303 6.14 -7.49 -13.78
C SER A 303 6.03 -9.02 -13.70
N VAL A 304 6.44 -9.59 -12.57
CA VAL A 304 6.35 -11.05 -12.32
C VAL A 304 4.92 -11.55 -12.49
N GLU A 305 3.96 -10.84 -11.91
CA GLU A 305 2.53 -11.14 -12.06
C GLU A 305 2.04 -11.02 -13.50
N ARG A 306 2.54 -10.03 -14.25
CA ARG A 306 2.16 -9.83 -15.66
C ARG A 306 2.65 -10.98 -16.54
N ARG A 307 3.86 -11.49 -16.30
CA ARG A 307 4.34 -12.72 -16.96
C ARG A 307 3.51 -13.92 -16.56
N PHE A 308 3.29 -14.10 -15.27
CA PHE A 308 2.48 -15.21 -14.76
C PHE A 308 1.07 -15.25 -15.35
N ALA A 309 0.38 -14.11 -15.41
CA ALA A 309 -0.94 -14.00 -16.05
C ALA A 309 -0.91 -14.35 -17.54
N LYS A 310 0.12 -13.91 -18.29
CA LYS A 310 0.29 -14.28 -19.71
C LYS A 310 0.50 -15.79 -19.88
N ASP A 311 1.30 -16.39 -19.01
CA ASP A 311 1.59 -17.82 -19.06
C ASP A 311 0.33 -18.65 -18.75
N LEU A 312 -0.44 -18.27 -17.71
CA LEU A 312 -1.73 -18.90 -17.40
C LEU A 312 -2.74 -18.80 -18.56
N ASP A 313 -2.79 -17.65 -19.22
CA ASP A 313 -3.75 -17.39 -20.30
C ASP A 313 -3.41 -18.10 -21.63
N THR A 314 -2.16 -18.55 -21.77
CA THR A 314 -1.68 -19.25 -22.97
C THR A 314 -1.52 -20.76 -22.76
N ALA A 315 -1.50 -21.20 -21.51
CA ALA A 315 -1.46 -22.61 -21.11
C ALA A 315 -2.73 -23.37 -21.54
N LYS A 316 -2.56 -24.60 -22.04
CA LYS A 316 -3.67 -25.46 -22.49
C LYS A 316 -4.30 -26.24 -21.34
N GLU A 317 -3.52 -26.49 -20.31
CA GLU A 317 -3.87 -27.20 -19.09
C GLU A 317 -4.67 -26.32 -18.11
N VAL A 318 -4.61 -24.99 -18.27
CA VAL A 318 -5.42 -24.05 -17.49
C VAL A 318 -6.81 -23.96 -18.09
N VAL A 319 -7.83 -24.28 -17.29
CA VAL A 319 -9.23 -24.18 -17.71
C VAL A 319 -9.74 -22.75 -17.48
N VAL A 320 -9.50 -22.22 -16.28
CA VAL A 320 -9.90 -20.88 -15.87
C VAL A 320 -9.06 -20.42 -14.69
N TYR A 321 -8.87 -19.11 -14.56
CA TYR A 321 -8.21 -18.52 -13.41
C TYR A 321 -8.83 -17.18 -12.99
N ALA A 322 -8.53 -16.77 -11.75
CA ALA A 322 -8.94 -15.49 -11.18
C ALA A 322 -7.77 -14.87 -10.41
N LYS A 323 -7.58 -13.55 -10.54
CA LYS A 323 -6.80 -12.79 -9.56
C LYS A 323 -7.71 -12.45 -8.40
N LEU A 324 -7.34 -12.85 -7.20
CA LEU A 324 -8.13 -12.61 -6.01
C LEU A 324 -7.98 -11.16 -5.55
N PRO A 325 -9.09 -10.44 -5.34
CA PRO A 325 -9.10 -9.09 -4.81
C PRO A 325 -8.43 -8.99 -3.44
N ARG A 326 -7.48 -8.07 -3.28
CA ARG A 326 -6.86 -7.73 -1.99
C ARG A 326 -7.65 -6.61 -1.28
N GLY A 327 -7.41 -6.43 0.01
CA GLY A 327 -7.94 -5.31 0.81
C GLY A 327 -9.21 -5.63 1.60
N PRO A 328 -9.84 -4.63 2.24
CA PRO A 328 -10.91 -4.84 3.23
C PRO A 328 -12.17 -5.52 2.67
N ARG A 329 -12.46 -5.30 1.38
CA ARG A 329 -13.57 -5.92 0.64
C ARG A 329 -13.14 -7.12 -0.20
N GLY A 330 -11.87 -7.50 -0.13
CA GLY A 330 -11.29 -8.59 -0.89
C GLY A 330 -11.35 -9.94 -0.19
N PHE A 331 -10.81 -10.95 -0.85
CA PHE A 331 -10.65 -12.29 -0.27
C PHE A 331 -9.49 -12.28 0.72
N TYR A 332 -9.69 -12.84 1.92
CA TYR A 332 -8.61 -12.97 2.89
C TYR A 332 -8.78 -14.17 3.81
N ILE A 333 -7.65 -14.62 4.31
CA ILE A 333 -7.52 -15.63 5.36
C ILE A 333 -7.02 -14.92 6.60
N PRO A 334 -7.77 -14.97 7.72
CA PRO A 334 -7.30 -14.34 8.94
C PRO A 334 -6.11 -15.13 9.49
N THR A 335 -5.07 -14.42 9.90
CA THR A 335 -3.93 -15.01 10.60
C THR A 335 -3.63 -14.19 11.87
N PRO A 336 -2.96 -14.78 12.87
CA PRO A 336 -2.62 -14.07 14.12
C PRO A 336 -1.60 -12.94 13.96
N VAL A 337 -0.99 -12.82 12.79
CA VAL A 337 -0.08 -11.73 12.41
C VAL A 337 -0.66 -10.84 11.30
N GLY A 338 -1.98 -10.85 11.15
CA GLY A 338 -2.75 -10.04 10.22
C GLY A 338 -3.29 -10.81 9.02
N ASN A 339 -4.27 -10.24 8.32
CA ASN A 339 -4.89 -10.91 7.19
C ASN A 339 -3.89 -11.20 6.06
N TYR A 340 -4.11 -12.31 5.38
CA TYR A 340 -3.38 -12.74 4.20
C TYR A 340 -4.33 -12.90 3.02
N SER A 341 -3.96 -12.37 1.86
CA SER A 341 -4.75 -12.45 0.63
C SER A 341 -3.88 -13.11 -0.45
N PRO A 342 -4.12 -14.39 -0.78
CA PRO A 342 -3.41 -15.03 -1.88
C PRO A 342 -3.73 -14.34 -3.21
N ASP A 343 -2.82 -14.44 -4.17
CA ASP A 343 -2.95 -13.74 -5.45
C ASP A 343 -3.90 -14.39 -6.45
N TRP A 344 -3.81 -15.70 -6.62
CA TRP A 344 -4.45 -16.39 -7.73
C TRP A 344 -5.26 -17.59 -7.26
N ALA A 345 -6.38 -17.83 -7.93
CA ALA A 345 -7.13 -19.07 -7.87
C ALA A 345 -7.22 -19.66 -9.28
N ILE A 346 -6.74 -20.90 -9.45
CA ILE A 346 -6.52 -21.51 -10.77
C ILE A 346 -7.16 -22.90 -10.80
N SER A 347 -7.89 -23.18 -11.87
CA SER A 347 -8.45 -24.50 -12.17
C SER A 347 -7.69 -25.12 -13.34
N PHE A 348 -7.07 -26.27 -13.10
CA PHE A 348 -6.33 -27.04 -14.10
C PHE A 348 -7.07 -28.29 -14.55
N LYS A 349 -6.80 -28.77 -15.75
CA LYS A 349 -7.26 -30.06 -16.25
C LYS A 349 -6.19 -31.15 -16.01
N LYS A 350 -6.45 -32.11 -15.11
CA LYS A 350 -5.67 -33.36 -14.96
C LYS A 350 -6.38 -34.49 -15.72
N GLY A 351 -5.77 -34.97 -16.80
CA GLY A 351 -6.37 -35.98 -17.68
C GLY A 351 -7.57 -35.44 -18.45
N THR A 352 -8.69 -36.17 -18.47
CA THR A 352 -9.87 -35.79 -19.28
C THR A 352 -10.89 -34.93 -18.54
N VAL A 353 -11.00 -35.04 -17.19
CA VAL A 353 -12.10 -34.41 -16.40
C VAL A 353 -11.68 -33.94 -14.99
N LYS A 354 -10.53 -34.33 -14.44
CA LYS A 354 -10.24 -34.04 -13.02
C LYS A 354 -9.67 -32.63 -12.87
N HIS A 355 -10.35 -31.78 -12.10
CA HIS A 355 -9.83 -30.45 -11.77
C HIS A 355 -8.82 -30.50 -10.62
N ILE A 356 -7.64 -29.90 -10.81
CA ILE A 356 -6.78 -29.50 -9.68
C ILE A 356 -7.05 -28.02 -9.42
N PHE A 357 -7.45 -27.73 -8.18
CA PHE A 357 -7.69 -26.38 -7.72
C PHE A 357 -6.46 -25.88 -6.97
N PHE A 358 -5.94 -24.74 -7.41
CA PHE A 358 -4.70 -24.21 -6.90
C PHE A 358 -4.85 -22.76 -6.44
N ILE A 359 -4.33 -22.46 -5.26
CA ILE A 359 -4.13 -21.10 -4.79
C ILE A 359 -2.64 -20.80 -4.86
N ALA A 360 -2.27 -19.79 -5.64
CA ALA A 360 -0.88 -19.39 -5.86
C ALA A 360 -0.60 -18.00 -5.32
N GLU A 361 0.53 -17.84 -4.64
CA GLU A 361 1.16 -16.54 -4.36
C GLU A 361 2.26 -16.30 -5.37
N THR A 362 2.25 -15.15 -6.06
CA THR A 362 3.32 -14.76 -6.96
C THR A 362 4.32 -13.88 -6.24
N LYS A 363 5.43 -14.47 -5.77
CA LYS A 363 6.50 -13.65 -5.19
C LYS A 363 7.19 -12.84 -6.27
N GLY A 364 6.96 -11.52 -6.26
CA GLY A 364 7.85 -10.58 -6.91
C GLY A 364 9.27 -10.86 -6.43
N SER A 365 10.24 -10.88 -7.36
CA SER A 365 11.63 -11.23 -7.03
C SER A 365 12.02 -10.56 -5.72
N MET A 366 12.26 -11.36 -4.68
CA MET A 366 12.87 -10.89 -3.46
C MET A 366 14.07 -10.04 -3.88
N LYS A 367 13.95 -8.71 -3.79
CA LYS A 367 15.11 -7.92 -3.42
C LYS A 367 15.30 -8.18 -1.93
N SER A 368 15.62 -9.43 -1.61
CA SER A 368 16.57 -9.66 -0.56
C SER A 368 17.74 -8.77 -0.93
N THR A 369 18.09 -7.94 0.02
CA THR A 369 19.29 -7.11 0.02
C THR A 369 19.19 -5.75 -0.69
N LYS A 370 19.25 -4.70 0.14
CA LYS A 370 20.44 -3.83 0.01
C LYS A 370 21.65 -4.37 0.79
N PHE A 371 21.49 -5.28 1.77
CA PHE A 371 22.61 -5.76 2.62
C PHE A 371 22.51 -7.18 3.24
N GLY A 372 21.77 -8.14 2.69
CA GLY A 372 21.75 -9.52 3.25
C GLY A 372 20.88 -9.70 4.50
N GLU A 373 20.21 -8.65 4.97
CA GLU A 373 19.31 -8.70 6.12
C GLU A 373 17.88 -9.07 5.68
N MET A 374 17.34 -10.14 6.27
CA MET A 374 15.92 -10.47 6.25
C MET A 374 15.15 -9.33 6.93
N THR A 375 14.20 -8.72 6.23
CA THR A 375 13.40 -7.64 6.80
C THR A 375 12.29 -8.21 7.67
N ARG A 376 11.80 -7.43 8.65
CA ARG A 376 10.66 -7.82 9.50
C ARG A 376 9.39 -8.17 8.71
N THR A 377 9.28 -7.65 7.49
CA THR A 377 8.19 -7.92 6.57
C THR A 377 8.26 -9.34 6.02
N ASP A 378 9.47 -9.88 5.79
CA ASP A 378 9.66 -11.18 5.13
C ASP A 378 9.19 -12.34 6.04
N GLU A 379 9.54 -12.35 7.32
CA GLU A 379 9.15 -13.44 8.24
C GLU A 379 7.66 -13.40 8.62
N ILE A 380 7.08 -12.20 8.70
CA ILE A 380 5.63 -12.05 8.92
C ILE A 380 4.88 -12.54 7.68
N GLU A 381 5.39 -12.22 6.48
CA GLU A 381 4.85 -12.71 5.22
C GLU A 381 4.99 -14.24 5.10
N GLU A 382 6.15 -14.81 5.44
CA GLU A 382 6.35 -16.26 5.50
C GLU A 382 5.38 -16.94 6.48
N ALA A 383 5.13 -16.35 7.64
CA ALA A 383 4.15 -16.89 8.59
C ALA A 383 2.72 -16.84 8.05
N LYS A 384 2.36 -15.76 7.34
CA LYS A 384 1.05 -15.65 6.66
C LYS A 384 0.89 -16.71 5.57
N ILE A 385 1.92 -16.90 4.74
CA ILE A 385 1.99 -17.94 3.71
C ILE A 385 1.87 -19.33 4.35
N SER A 386 2.57 -19.57 5.46
CA SER A 386 2.52 -20.84 6.18
C SER A 386 1.12 -21.13 6.77
N CYS A 387 0.43 -20.11 7.28
CA CYS A 387 -0.96 -20.24 7.72
C CYS A 387 -1.89 -20.64 6.58
N ALA A 388 -1.75 -20.01 5.41
CA ALA A 388 -2.55 -20.35 4.22
C ALA A 388 -2.27 -21.77 3.73
N LYS A 389 -0.98 -22.18 3.73
CA LYS A 389 -0.56 -23.54 3.41
C LYS A 389 -1.23 -24.55 4.33
N LYS A 390 -1.20 -24.30 5.65
CA LYS A 390 -1.83 -25.18 6.64
C LYS A 390 -3.34 -25.26 6.45
N LEU A 391 -4.00 -24.12 6.22
CA LEU A 391 -5.44 -24.08 5.96
C LEU A 391 -5.82 -24.96 4.77
N PHE A 392 -5.22 -24.74 3.59
CA PHE A 392 -5.66 -25.43 2.38
C PHE A 392 -5.11 -26.86 2.25
N ASN A 393 -3.89 -27.12 2.69
CA ASN A 393 -3.25 -28.41 2.44
C ASN A 393 -3.47 -29.45 3.54
N GLU A 394 -3.64 -29.00 4.79
CA GLU A 394 -3.72 -29.91 5.95
C GLU A 394 -5.12 -29.93 6.55
N ILE A 395 -5.79 -28.78 6.64
CA ILE A 395 -7.07 -28.66 7.36
C ILE A 395 -8.27 -28.75 6.42
N SER A 396 -8.15 -28.17 5.21
CA SER A 396 -9.25 -28.11 4.27
C SER A 396 -9.45 -29.45 3.56
N THR A 397 -10.66 -30.00 3.65
CA THR A 397 -11.10 -31.18 2.87
C THR A 397 -11.58 -30.80 1.47
N SER A 398 -11.41 -29.53 1.08
CA SER A 398 -11.94 -28.97 -0.18
C SER A 398 -11.30 -29.53 -1.44
N GLY A 399 -10.23 -30.32 -1.36
CA GLY A 399 -9.47 -30.80 -2.52
C GLY A 399 -8.72 -29.69 -3.26
N VAL A 400 -8.60 -28.50 -2.64
CA VAL A 400 -7.80 -27.37 -3.12
C VAL A 400 -6.40 -27.48 -2.53
N LYS A 401 -5.38 -27.14 -3.32
CA LYS A 401 -3.99 -27.08 -2.88
C LYS A 401 -3.50 -25.64 -2.91
N TYR A 402 -2.70 -25.28 -1.93
CA TYR A 402 -2.01 -24.00 -1.85
C TYR A 402 -0.52 -24.21 -1.97
N HIS A 403 0.14 -23.40 -2.80
CA HIS A 403 1.59 -23.27 -2.77
C HIS A 403 2.01 -21.85 -3.17
N GLU A 404 3.18 -21.47 -2.66
CA GLU A 404 3.92 -20.31 -3.14
C GLU A 404 4.64 -20.69 -4.43
N VAL A 405 4.56 -19.83 -5.45
CA VAL A 405 5.23 -20.05 -6.73
C VAL A 405 5.91 -18.79 -7.23
N THR A 406 7.10 -18.94 -7.80
CA THR A 406 7.86 -17.80 -8.34
C THR A 406 7.62 -17.57 -9.84
N SER A 407 7.05 -18.58 -10.52
CA SER A 407 6.77 -18.56 -11.96
C SER A 407 5.74 -19.64 -12.32
N TYR A 408 5.22 -19.58 -13.55
CA TYR A 408 4.35 -20.63 -14.08
C TYR A 408 5.07 -21.98 -14.21
N GLN A 409 6.36 -21.98 -14.57
CA GLN A 409 7.13 -23.22 -14.64
C GLN A 409 7.23 -23.90 -13.26
N ASN A 410 7.49 -23.12 -12.21
CA ASN A 410 7.53 -23.65 -10.86
C ASN A 410 6.16 -24.19 -10.40
N LEU A 411 5.06 -23.56 -10.85
CA LEU A 411 3.72 -24.09 -10.62
C LEU A 411 3.52 -25.47 -11.26
N LEU A 412 4.00 -25.68 -12.50
CA LEU A 412 3.92 -26.99 -13.16
C LEU A 412 4.74 -28.06 -12.42
N GLU A 413 5.95 -27.74 -11.99
CA GLU A 413 6.79 -28.65 -11.20
C GLU A 413 6.09 -29.07 -9.90
N VAL A 414 5.46 -28.13 -9.19
CA VAL A 414 4.67 -28.42 -8.00
C VAL A 414 3.50 -29.36 -8.34
N MET A 415 2.79 -29.11 -9.44
CA MET A 415 1.67 -29.95 -9.87
C MET A 415 2.07 -31.40 -10.21
N GLU A 416 3.27 -31.64 -10.71
CA GLU A 416 3.77 -32.99 -10.99
C GLU A 416 4.01 -33.80 -9.70
N THR A 417 4.26 -33.12 -8.58
CA THR A 417 4.47 -33.77 -7.27
C THR A 417 3.18 -34.09 -6.52
N LEU A 418 2.02 -33.63 -7.03
CA LEU A 418 0.67 -33.79 -6.44
C LEU A 418 -0.15 -34.88 -7.13
#